data_AF-A0A960IWE7-F1
#
_entry.id   AF-A0A960IWE7-F1
#
_cell.length_a   1.000
_cell.length_b   1.000
_cell.length_c   1.000
_cell.angle_alpha   90.00
_cell.angle_beta   90.00
_cell.angle_gamma   90.00
#
_symmetry.space_group_name_H-M   'P 1'
#
loop_
_entity.id
_entity.type
_entity.pdbx_description
1 polymer ?
#
loop_
_entity_poly.entity_id
_entity_poly.type
_entity_poly.pdbx_seq_one_letter_code
_entity_poly.pdbx_strand_id
1 'polypeptide(L)'
;GRGEINVAGFEAGMKSDGFGWELLMEVILDFQLGINFGLALVGYTSKTDELDPEQVMVGVRRGLDCTVDLMGPEWDFWADAEKQVTDLREQYGIKGVEAVLLDPPEHPATG
;
A
#
# COMPACT_ATOMS: atom_id res chain seq x y z
N GLY A 1 2.42 1.43 -11.77
CA GLY A 1 3.36 2.56 -11.74
C GLY A 1 3.05 3.45 -10.56
N ARG A 2 2.52 4.65 -10.79
CA ARG A 2 2.27 5.66 -9.73
C ARG A 2 1.48 5.17 -8.51
N GLY A 3 0.46 4.32 -8.69
CA GLY A 3 -0.27 3.72 -7.58
C GLY A 3 0.57 2.77 -6.73
N GLU A 4 1.31 1.86 -7.36
CA GLU A 4 2.20 0.89 -6.69
C GLU A 4 3.34 1.59 -5.94
N ILE A 5 3.88 2.69 -6.48
CA ILE A 5 4.90 3.51 -5.82
C ILE A 5 4.40 4.12 -4.51
N ASN A 6 3.15 4.60 -4.50
CA ASN A 6 2.53 5.16 -3.29
C ASN A 6 2.26 4.09 -2.23
N VAL A 7 1.84 2.90 -2.67
CA VAL A 7 1.61 1.74 -1.79
C VAL A 7 2.93 1.30 -1.16
N ALA A 8 4.00 1.13 -1.95
CA ALA A 8 5.29 0.72 -1.41
C ALA A 8 5.90 1.75 -0.43
N GLY A 9 5.70 3.05 -0.70
CA GLY A 9 6.04 4.09 0.28
C GLY A 9 5.26 3.93 1.59
N PHE A 10 3.94 3.68 1.51
CA PHE A 10 3.09 3.44 2.68
C PHE A 10 3.52 2.19 3.45
N GLU A 11 3.75 1.07 2.78
CA GLU A 11 4.19 -0.20 3.39
C GLU A 11 5.53 -0.04 4.10
N ALA A 12 6.47 0.70 3.52
CA ALA A 12 7.76 1.04 4.15
C ALA A 12 7.63 1.87 5.44
N GLY A 13 6.62 2.75 5.52
CA GLY A 13 6.33 3.50 6.74
C GLY A 13 5.55 2.71 7.79
N MET A 14 4.65 1.83 7.35
CA MET A 14 3.74 1.06 8.21
C MET A 14 4.44 -0.13 8.87
N LYS A 15 5.26 -0.89 8.13
CA LYS A 15 5.94 -2.06 8.68
C LYS A 15 7.03 -1.63 9.66
N SER A 16 7.02 -2.20 10.85
CA SER A 16 8.07 -2.01 11.84
C SER A 16 9.31 -2.89 11.62
N ASP A 17 9.24 -3.84 10.67
CA ASP A 17 10.34 -4.73 10.29
C ASP A 17 10.93 -4.36 8.90
N GLY A 18 11.89 -5.14 8.43
CA GLY A 18 12.57 -4.88 7.16
C GLY A 18 11.69 -5.04 5.92
N PHE A 19 10.54 -5.72 6.02
CA PHE A 19 9.75 -6.13 4.86
C PHE A 19 9.20 -4.95 4.07
N GLY A 20 8.72 -3.89 4.74
CA GLY A 20 8.22 -2.70 4.04
C GLY A 20 9.30 -2.00 3.21
N TRP A 21 10.54 -1.97 3.73
CA TRP A 21 11.68 -1.41 2.99
C TRP A 21 12.15 -2.28 1.84
N GLU A 22 12.01 -3.61 1.96
CA GLU A 22 12.23 -4.54 0.85
C GLU A 22 11.27 -4.24 -0.30
N LEU A 23 9.97 -4.07 -0.04
CA LEU A 23 8.97 -3.72 -1.07
C LEU A 23 9.25 -2.39 -1.76
N LEU A 24 9.66 -1.36 -1.01
CA LEU A 24 10.08 -0.09 -1.59
C LEU A 24 11.32 -0.23 -2.48
N MET A 25 12.29 -1.07 -2.08
CA MET A 25 13.45 -1.36 -2.90
C MET A 25 13.06 -2.05 -4.21
N GLU A 26 12.13 -3.01 -4.18
CA GLU A 26 11.63 -3.68 -5.39
C GLU A 26 11.04 -2.65 -6.38
N VAL A 27 10.21 -1.75 -5.88
CA VAL A 27 9.63 -0.66 -6.68
C VAL A 27 10.69 0.27 -7.25
N ILE A 28 11.74 0.61 -6.51
CA ILE A 28 12.85 1.44 -7.03
C ILE A 28 13.60 0.71 -8.14
N LEU A 29 13.95 -0.56 -7.92
CA LEU A 29 14.64 -1.36 -8.93
C LEU A 29 13.83 -1.44 -10.22
N ASP A 30 12.53 -1.67 -10.09
CA ASP A 30 11.66 -1.97 -11.22
C ASP A 30 11.11 -0.72 -11.93
N PHE A 31 10.62 0.28 -11.20
CA PHE A 31 9.99 1.47 -11.78
C PHE A 31 10.93 2.66 -12.00
N GLN A 32 12.05 2.72 -11.27
CA GLN A 32 13.02 3.80 -11.45
C GLN A 32 14.23 3.36 -12.28
N LEU A 33 14.75 2.15 -12.04
CA LEU A 33 16.02 1.70 -12.63
C LEU A 33 15.85 0.74 -13.82
N GLY A 34 14.62 0.31 -14.14
CA GLY A 34 14.36 -0.64 -15.22
C GLY A 34 14.91 -2.04 -14.96
N ILE A 35 15.32 -2.34 -13.72
CA ILE A 35 15.84 -3.64 -13.31
C ILE A 35 14.64 -4.52 -12.97
N ASN A 36 14.39 -5.53 -13.81
CA ASN A 36 13.34 -6.51 -13.56
C ASN A 36 13.72 -7.40 -12.36
N PHE A 37 13.47 -6.88 -11.16
CA PHE A 37 13.58 -7.59 -9.90
C PHE A 37 12.29 -8.38 -9.67
N GLY A 38 12.12 -9.45 -10.44
CA GLY A 38 11.43 -10.64 -9.95
C GLY A 38 9.93 -10.56 -9.61
N LEU A 39 9.18 -9.52 -9.99
CA LEU A 39 7.70 -9.59 -9.85
C LEU A 39 7.11 -10.77 -10.64
N ALA A 40 7.85 -11.31 -11.63
CA ALA A 40 7.50 -12.48 -12.44
C ALA A 40 6.08 -12.41 -13.06
N LEU A 41 5.52 -11.20 -13.15
CA LEU A 41 4.21 -10.93 -13.71
C LEU A 41 4.29 -11.13 -15.22
N VAL A 42 3.47 -12.05 -15.74
CA VAL A 42 3.40 -12.33 -17.18
C VAL A 42 2.95 -11.06 -17.91
N GLY A 43 3.72 -10.64 -18.92
CA GLY A 43 3.41 -9.47 -19.74
C GLY A 43 3.81 -8.12 -19.12
N TYR A 44 4.48 -8.13 -17.98
CA TYR A 44 5.02 -6.93 -17.35
C TYR A 44 6.42 -6.60 -17.89
N THR A 45 6.72 -5.30 -18.01
CA THR A 45 8.04 -4.79 -18.39
C THR A 45 8.42 -3.68 -17.42
N SER A 46 9.64 -3.78 -16.90
CA SER A 46 10.23 -2.78 -16.01
C SER A 46 10.27 -1.40 -16.67
N LYS A 47 10.29 -0.36 -15.85
CA LYS A 47 10.22 1.03 -16.30
C LYS A 47 11.41 1.84 -15.78
N THR A 48 11.65 2.99 -16.39
CA THR A 48 12.72 3.91 -15.98
C THR A 48 12.10 5.28 -15.76
N ASP A 49 12.57 5.99 -14.73
CA ASP A 49 12.14 7.36 -14.39
C ASP A 49 10.64 7.54 -14.11
N GLU A 50 9.95 6.52 -13.60
CA GLU A 50 8.53 6.62 -13.19
C GLU A 50 8.34 7.01 -11.71
N LEU A 51 9.41 7.03 -10.91
CA LEU A 51 9.32 7.33 -9.49
C LEU A 51 9.31 8.84 -9.24
N ASP A 52 8.31 9.29 -8.47
CA ASP A 52 8.24 10.64 -7.91
C ASP A 52 8.63 10.57 -6.42
N PRO A 53 9.82 11.07 -6.04
CA PRO A 53 10.28 10.98 -4.65
C PRO A 53 9.36 11.68 -3.65
N GLU A 54 8.72 12.78 -4.04
CA GLU A 54 7.82 13.49 -3.13
C GLU A 54 6.56 12.66 -2.86
N GLN A 55 6.02 11.99 -3.88
CA GLN A 55 4.89 11.08 -3.71
C GLN A 55 5.24 9.87 -2.85
N VAL A 56 6.44 9.29 -3.02
CA VAL A 56 6.95 8.23 -2.14
C VAL A 56 6.97 8.71 -0.69
N MET A 57 7.52 9.90 -0.43
CA MET A 57 7.61 10.43 0.93
C MET A 57 6.25 10.76 1.55
N VAL A 58 5.25 11.13 0.74
CA VAL A 58 3.85 11.23 1.20
C VAL A 58 3.32 9.87 1.63
N GLY A 59 3.59 8.80 0.86
CA GLY A 59 3.27 7.43 1.24
C GLY A 59 3.92 7.04 2.57
N VAL A 60 5.24 7.22 2.70
CA VAL A 60 6.01 6.90 3.91
C VAL A 60 5.44 7.60 5.14
N ARG A 61 5.15 8.90 5.06
CA ARG A 61 4.58 9.65 6.19
C ARG A 61 3.22 9.09 6.61
N ARG A 62 2.35 8.74 5.65
CA ARG A 62 1.05 8.11 5.94
C ARG A 62 1.21 6.72 6.57
N GLY A 63 2.20 5.95 6.13
CA GLY A 63 2.54 4.66 6.72
C GLY A 63 3.00 4.80 8.17
N LEU A 64 3.85 5.78 8.46
CA LEU A 64 4.32 6.07 9.83
C LEU A 64 3.19 6.51 10.77
N ASP A 65 2.17 7.17 10.24
CA ASP A 65 0.97 7.54 10.99
C ASP A 65 0.01 6.34 11.19
N CYS A 66 0.19 5.26 10.43
CA CYS A 66 -0.65 4.07 10.51
C CYS A 66 -0.38 3.32 11.82
N THR A 67 -1.43 3.06 12.60
CA THR A 67 -1.30 2.44 13.93
C THR A 67 -1.39 0.91 13.90
N VAL A 68 -1.59 0.32 12.73
CA VAL A 68 -1.81 -1.12 12.53
C VAL A 68 -0.93 -1.63 11.41
N ASP A 69 -0.34 -2.82 11.59
CA ASP A 69 0.31 -3.57 10.52
C ASP A 69 -0.75 -4.34 9.72
N LEU A 70 -1.17 -3.78 8.58
CA LEU A 70 -2.16 -4.38 7.69
C LEU A 70 -1.62 -5.57 6.87
N MET A 71 -0.35 -5.94 7.05
CA MET A 71 0.27 -7.12 6.43
C MET A 71 0.68 -8.16 7.48
N GLY A 72 0.46 -7.84 8.76
CA GLY A 72 0.80 -8.69 9.89
C GLY A 72 -0.29 -9.72 10.18
N PRO A 73 0.06 -10.81 10.89
CA PRO A 73 -0.89 -11.85 11.25
C PRO A 73 -1.98 -11.40 12.24
N GLU A 74 -1.77 -10.26 12.91
CA GLU A 74 -2.68 -9.71 13.91
C GLU A 74 -3.82 -8.89 13.30
N TRP A 75 -3.73 -8.54 12.01
CA TRP A 75 -4.81 -7.82 11.33
C TRP A 75 -5.88 -8.79 10.84
N ASP A 76 -7.07 -8.72 11.44
CA ASP A 76 -8.24 -9.50 11.03
C ASP A 76 -9.01 -8.78 9.92
N PHE A 77 -8.65 -9.09 8.67
CA PHE A 77 -9.34 -8.58 7.49
C PHE A 77 -10.85 -8.85 7.52
N TRP A 78 -11.28 -10.02 7.97
CA TRP A 78 -12.69 -10.42 7.90
C TRP A 78 -13.55 -9.66 8.90
N ALA A 79 -12.99 -9.31 10.07
CA ALA A 79 -13.65 -8.42 11.02
C ALA A 79 -13.84 -6.98 10.48
N ASP A 80 -13.06 -6.59 9.48
CA ASP A 80 -13.10 -5.25 8.87
C ASP A 80 -13.82 -5.17 7.53
N ALA A 81 -14.02 -6.31 6.85
CA ALA A 81 -14.50 -6.36 5.47
C ALA A 81 -15.85 -5.66 5.24
N GLU A 82 -16.70 -5.60 6.28
CA GLU A 82 -18.01 -4.95 6.21
C GLU A 82 -18.01 -3.48 6.68
N LYS A 83 -16.88 -2.97 7.18
CA LYS A 83 -16.76 -1.59 7.66
C LYS A 83 -16.49 -0.63 6.51
N GLN A 84 -16.92 0.62 6.66
CA GLN A 84 -16.60 1.65 5.68
C GLN A 84 -15.11 1.98 5.69
N VAL A 85 -14.52 2.13 4.50
CA VAL A 85 -13.10 2.46 4.35
C VAL A 85 -12.73 3.78 5.05
N THR A 86 -13.67 4.74 5.10
CA THR A 86 -13.46 6.00 5.84
C THR A 86 -13.30 5.77 7.33
N ASP A 87 -14.10 4.89 7.92
CA ASP A 87 -14.07 4.58 9.34
C ASP A 87 -12.78 3.81 9.66
N LEU A 88 -12.39 2.87 8.80
CA LEU A 88 -11.12 2.13 8.93
C LEU A 88 -9.90 3.06 8.84
N ARG A 89 -9.92 4.04 7.92
CA ARG A 89 -8.83 5.02 7.80
C ARG A 89 -8.70 5.88 9.05
N GLU A 90 -9.82 6.31 9.63
CA GLU A 90 -9.81 7.03 10.90
C GLU A 90 -9.30 6.14 12.04
N GLN A 91 -9.82 4.90 12.14
CA GLN A 91 -9.43 3.90 13.13
C GLN A 91 -7.92 3.58 13.07
N TYR A 92 -7.34 3.51 11.87
CA TYR A 92 -5.94 3.14 11.64
C TYR A 92 -5.00 4.32 11.52
N GLY A 93 -5.46 5.56 11.69
CA GLY A 93 -4.60 6.73 11.61
C GLY A 93 -4.16 7.13 10.19
N ILE A 94 -4.79 6.56 9.16
CA ILE A 94 -4.47 6.84 7.74
C ILE A 94 -5.15 8.14 7.31
N LYS A 95 -4.43 9.27 7.43
CA LYS A 95 -4.96 10.63 7.20
C LYS A 95 -4.58 11.22 5.84
N GLY A 96 -5.32 12.25 5.42
CA GLY A 96 -4.98 13.05 4.24
C GLY A 96 -5.14 12.31 2.91
N VAL A 97 -6.07 11.35 2.84
CA VAL A 97 -6.45 10.63 1.63
C VAL A 97 -7.89 11.01 1.28
N GLU A 98 -8.15 11.47 0.05
CA GLU A 98 -9.53 11.67 -0.39
C GLU A 98 -10.29 10.33 -0.36
N ALA A 99 -11.51 10.36 0.18
CA ALA A 99 -12.35 9.18 0.26
C ALA A 99 -12.81 8.81 -1.16
N VAL A 100 -12.44 7.63 -1.63
CA VAL A 100 -13.21 6.95 -2.66
C VAL A 100 -14.32 6.23 -1.90
N LEU A 101 -15.55 6.74 -2.00
CA LEU A 101 -16.72 6.04 -1.50
C LEU A 101 -16.89 4.78 -2.35
N LEU A 102 -16.64 3.63 -1.75
CA LEU A 102 -17.02 2.36 -2.35
C LEU A 102 -18.47 2.11 -1.96
N ASP A 103 -19.30 1.75 -2.93
CA ASP A 103 -20.65 1.29 -2.63
C ASP A 103 -20.56 0.05 -1.71
N PRO A 104 -21.49 -0.10 -0.76
CA PRO A 104 -21.56 -1.31 0.06
C PRO A 104 -21.60 -2.55 -0.84
N PRO A 105 -20.92 -3.65 -0.47
CA PRO A 105 -20.96 -4.86 -1.25
C PRO A 105 -22.41 -5.34 -1.44
N GLU A 106 -22.79 -5.69 -2.67
CA GLU A 106 -24.16 -6.13 -3.01
C GLU A 106 -24.56 -7.41 -2.25
N HIS A 107 -23.58 -8.17 -1.76
CA HIS A 107 -23.76 -9.42 -1.03
C HIS A 107 -22.83 -9.48 0.20
N PRO A 108 -23.31 -9.99 1.34
CA PRO A 108 -22.47 -10.21 2.51
C PRO A 108 -21.36 -11.22 2.19
N ALA A 109 -20.19 -11.05 2.82
CA ALA A 109 -19.10 -12.02 2.72
C ALA A 109 -19.63 -13.37 3.24
N THR A 110 -19.70 -14.37 2.37
CA THR A 110 -20.11 -15.72 2.76
C THR A 110 -19.04 -16.29 3.69
N GLY A 111 -19.38 -16.49 4.96
CA GLY A 111 -18.56 -17.19 5.95
C GLY A 111 -18.56 -18.71 5.79
#